data_AF-A0A2T2TUC6-F1
#
_entry.id   AF-A0A2T2TUC6-F1
#
_cell.length_a   1.000
_cell.length_b   1.000
_cell.length_c   1.000
_cell.angle_alpha   90.00
_cell.angle_beta   90.00
_cell.angle_gamma   90.00
#
_symmetry.space_group_name_H-M   'P 1'
#
loop_
_entity.id
_entity.type
_entity.pdbx_description
1 polymer ?
#
loop_
_entity_poly.entity_id
_entity_poly.type
_entity_poly.pdbx_seq_one_letter_code
_entity_poly.pdbx_strand_id
1 'polypeptide(L)'
;MAGYKGHLTGATVFGLGYIAVLVYAFSVDAAYRQFSALEQVGYPLLLLILSLLFGLWPDVDINSKGQRLFYSIFFVTDLFLIVTEQFRVAAYLGLVALLPVLSTHRGWTHTWWAMLLIPSPLLILPYLHVPERPLVGLPFYGAAVAGYMSHIVMDRIS
;
A
#
# COMPACT_ATOMS: atom_id res chain seq x y z
N MET A 1 -7.15 7.60 20.21
CA MET A 1 -6.32 6.91 19.20
C MET A 1 -7.18 5.92 18.47
N ALA A 2 -7.39 6.10 17.16
CA ALA A 2 -8.13 5.16 16.34
C ALA A 2 -7.55 3.75 16.50
N GLY A 3 -8.43 2.76 16.69
CA GLY A 3 -8.03 1.37 16.46
C GLY A 3 -8.05 1.04 14.97
N TYR A 4 -7.67 -0.19 14.61
CA TYR A 4 -7.66 -0.68 13.22
C TYR A 4 -8.95 -0.38 12.43
N LYS A 5 -10.12 -0.38 13.09
CA LYS A 5 -11.40 -0.04 12.45
C LYS A 5 -11.43 1.42 11.98
N GLY A 6 -10.95 2.35 12.79
CA GLY A 6 -10.86 3.77 12.44
C GLY A 6 -9.91 4.00 11.28
N HIS A 7 -8.75 3.33 11.28
CA HIS A 7 -7.81 3.38 10.16
C HIS A 7 -8.40 2.80 8.87
N LEU A 8 -9.14 1.69 8.95
CA LEU A 8 -9.85 1.13 7.78
C LEU A 8 -10.93 2.09 7.26
N THR A 9 -11.69 2.74 8.14
CA THR A 9 -12.66 3.77 7.74
C THR A 9 -11.98 4.94 7.05
N GLY A 10 -10.90 5.48 7.62
CA GLY A 10 -10.11 6.55 6.99
C GLY A 10 -9.58 6.14 5.62
N ALA A 11 -8.98 4.96 5.52
CA ALA A 11 -8.42 4.43 4.28
C ALA A 11 -9.49 4.16 3.21
N THR A 12 -10.70 3.78 3.63
CA THR A 12 -11.85 3.63 2.72
C THR A 12 -12.24 4.98 2.14
N VAL A 13 -12.42 6.00 2.98
CA VAL A 13 -12.82 7.35 2.56
C VAL A 13 -11.76 7.97 1.64
N PHE A 14 -10.49 7.94 2.03
CA PHE A 14 -9.40 8.49 1.23
C PHE A 14 -9.19 7.71 -0.07
N GLY A 15 -9.29 6.38 -0.03
CA GLY A 15 -9.18 5.52 -1.21
C GLY A 15 -10.30 5.78 -2.23
N LEU A 16 -11.56 5.89 -1.77
CA LEU A 16 -12.69 6.23 -2.64
C LEU A 16 -12.57 7.65 -3.20
N GLY A 17 -12.14 8.61 -2.39
CA GLY A 17 -11.86 9.98 -2.86
C GLY A 17 -10.79 10.01 -3.94
N TYR A 18 -9.70 9.25 -3.76
CA TYR A 18 -8.64 9.12 -4.76
C TYR A 18 -9.14 8.47 -6.06
N ILE A 19 -9.94 7.39 -5.97
CA ILE A 19 -10.56 6.76 -7.14
C ILE A 19 -11.47 7.76 -7.86
N ALA A 20 -12.27 8.55 -7.15
CA ALA A 20 -13.12 9.58 -7.76
C ALA A 20 -12.30 10.64 -8.51
N VAL A 21 -11.15 11.06 -7.95
CA VAL A 21 -10.22 11.97 -8.63
C VAL A 21 -9.67 11.35 -9.90
N LEU A 22 -9.29 10.07 -9.88
CA LEU A 22 -8.82 9.37 -11.09
C LEU A 22 -9.93 9.27 -12.14
N VAL A 23 -11.14 8.88 -11.76
CA VAL A 23 -12.29 8.80 -12.68
C VAL A 23 -12.57 10.16 -13.32
N TYR A 24 -12.48 11.24 -12.55
CA TYR A 24 -12.61 12.59 -13.06
C TYR A 24 -11.47 12.96 -14.02
N ALA A 25 -10.22 12.72 -13.62
CA ALA A 25 -9.03 13.08 -14.40
C ALA A 25 -8.92 12.32 -15.73
N PHE A 26 -9.32 11.05 -15.76
CA PHE A 26 -9.24 10.21 -16.96
C PHE A 26 -10.51 10.25 -17.82
N SER A 27 -11.59 10.89 -17.35
CA SER A 27 -12.93 10.83 -17.95
C SER A 27 -13.50 9.40 -18.01
N VAL A 28 -14.75 9.26 -17.58
CA VAL A 28 -15.49 7.99 -17.58
C VAL A 28 -15.51 7.34 -18.97
N ASP A 29 -15.72 8.13 -20.02
CA ASP A 29 -15.83 7.62 -21.40
C ASP A 29 -14.52 7.06 -21.95
N ALA A 30 -13.38 7.63 -21.56
CA ALA A 30 -12.09 7.11 -21.99
C ALA A 30 -11.76 5.79 -21.26
N ALA A 31 -12.10 5.69 -19.98
CA ALA A 31 -11.97 4.45 -19.22
C ALA A 31 -12.81 3.31 -19.83
N TYR A 32 -14.06 3.57 -20.23
CA TYR A 32 -14.93 2.57 -20.88
C TYR A 32 -14.39 2.06 -22.23
N ARG A 33 -13.61 2.88 -22.94
CA ARG A 33 -12.99 2.49 -24.22
C ARG A 33 -11.68 1.71 -24.03
N GLN A 34 -11.02 1.90 -22.89
CA GLN A 34 -9.69 1.35 -22.63
C GLN A 34 -9.74 0.05 -21.82
N PHE A 35 -10.74 -0.13 -20.96
CA PHE A 35 -10.85 -1.27 -20.06
C PHE A 35 -12.02 -2.18 -20.41
N SER A 36 -11.79 -3.49 -20.35
CA SER A 36 -12.85 -4.49 -20.35
C SER A 36 -13.78 -4.33 -19.14
N ALA A 37 -14.98 -4.92 -19.20
CA ALA A 37 -15.94 -4.87 -18.09
C ALA A 37 -15.36 -5.43 -16.78
N LEU A 38 -14.50 -6.46 -16.86
CA LEU A 38 -13.83 -7.00 -15.68
C LEU A 38 -12.83 -6.01 -15.10
N GLU A 39 -12.04 -5.33 -15.94
CA GLU A 39 -11.05 -4.35 -15.51
C GLU A 39 -11.69 -3.09 -14.91
N GLN A 40 -12.85 -2.68 -15.41
CA GLN A 40 -13.61 -1.55 -14.86
C GLN A 40 -14.00 -1.77 -13.38
N VAL A 41 -14.14 -3.02 -12.94
CA VAL A 41 -14.43 -3.36 -11.53
C VAL A 41 -13.16 -3.74 -10.80
N GLY A 42 -12.32 -4.58 -11.41
CA GLY A 42 -11.11 -5.11 -10.79
C GLY A 42 -10.08 -4.04 -10.49
N TYR A 43 -9.92 -3.04 -11.37
CA TYR A 43 -8.92 -2.00 -11.22
C TYR A 43 -9.24 -1.07 -10.03
N PRO A 44 -10.43 -0.47 -9.89
CA PRO A 44 -10.78 0.31 -8.70
C PRO A 44 -10.76 -0.53 -7.41
N LEU A 45 -11.18 -1.80 -7.47
CA LEU A 45 -11.13 -2.69 -6.31
C LEU A 45 -9.70 -2.89 -5.82
N LEU A 46 -8.75 -3.11 -6.74
CA LEU A 46 -7.34 -3.25 -6.40
C LEU A 46 -6.77 -1.97 -5.79
N LEU A 47 -7.13 -0.80 -6.31
CA LEU A 47 -6.72 0.49 -5.72
C LEU A 47 -7.29 0.66 -4.31
N LEU A 48 -8.55 0.28 -4.08
CA LEU A 48 -9.14 0.33 -2.75
C LEU A 48 -8.45 -0.62 -1.79
N ILE A 49 -8.17 -1.87 -2.21
CA ILE A 49 -7.42 -2.84 -1.40
C ILE A 49 -6.04 -2.29 -1.02
N LEU A 50 -5.31 -1.68 -1.96
CA LEU A 50 -4.03 -1.04 -1.65
C LEU A 50 -4.17 0.10 -0.64
N SER A 51 -5.18 0.97 -0.79
CA SER A 51 -5.46 2.01 0.20
C SER A 51 -5.69 1.43 1.58
N LEU A 52 -6.50 0.36 1.70
CA LEU A 52 -6.77 -0.31 2.98
C LEU A 52 -5.52 -0.93 3.59
N LEU A 53 -4.70 -1.62 2.79
CA LEU A 53 -3.43 -2.20 3.25
C LEU A 53 -2.50 -1.12 3.77
N PHE A 54 -2.28 -0.05 3.00
CA PHE A 54 -1.39 1.03 3.40
C PHE A 54 -1.95 1.96 4.47
N GLY A 55 -3.26 1.98 4.69
CA GLY A 55 -3.87 2.59 5.88
C GLY A 55 -3.65 1.80 7.16
N LEU A 56 -3.32 0.52 7.07
CA LEU A 56 -2.94 -0.33 8.21
C LEU A 56 -1.42 -0.49 8.37
N TRP A 57 -0.66 -0.22 7.30
CA TRP A 57 0.79 -0.42 7.28
C TRP A 57 1.53 0.32 8.40
N PRO A 58 1.19 1.56 8.78
CA PRO A 58 2.01 2.26 9.78
C PRO A 58 2.06 1.57 11.14
N ASP A 59 1.03 0.82 11.51
CA ASP A 59 0.93 0.03 12.75
C ASP A 59 1.72 -1.29 12.72
N VAL A 60 2.62 -1.50 11.76
CA VAL A 60 3.53 -2.67 11.75
C VAL A 60 4.54 -2.66 12.89
N ASP A 61 4.79 -1.48 13.48
CA ASP A 61 5.70 -1.25 14.60
C ASP A 61 5.09 -1.57 15.97
N ILE A 62 3.80 -1.89 16.04
CA ILE A 62 3.09 -2.25 17.27
C ILE A 62 2.31 -3.55 17.18
N ASN A 63 1.98 -4.12 18.34
CA ASN A 63 1.10 -5.30 18.42
C ASN A 63 -0.34 -4.95 18.00
N SER A 64 -0.60 -5.03 16.69
CA SER A 64 -1.85 -4.65 16.05
C SER A 64 -2.33 -5.71 15.07
N LYS A 65 -3.56 -5.52 14.56
CA LYS A 65 -4.05 -6.32 13.41
C LYS A 65 -3.26 -6.03 12.14
N GLY A 66 -2.80 -4.78 11.96
CA GLY A 66 -1.95 -4.38 10.83
C GLY A 66 -0.64 -5.15 10.83
N GLN A 67 0.07 -5.16 11.97
CA GLN A 67 1.27 -5.95 12.15
C GLN A 67 1.03 -7.43 11.84
N ARG A 68 -0.01 -8.05 12.42
CA ARG A 68 -0.29 -9.47 12.18
C ARG A 68 -0.52 -9.77 10.70
N LEU A 69 -1.25 -8.91 9.98
CA LEU A 69 -1.48 -9.04 8.55
C LEU A 69 -0.18 -8.99 7.74
N PHE A 70 0.63 -7.94 7.93
CA PHE A 70 1.85 -7.74 7.16
C PHE A 70 2.93 -8.79 7.49
N TYR A 71 3.10 -9.16 8.75
CA TYR A 71 4.05 -10.22 9.12
C TYR A 71 3.60 -11.61 8.64
N SER A 72 2.29 -11.87 8.52
CA SER A 72 1.83 -13.09 7.82
C SER A 72 2.19 -13.05 6.33
N ILE A 73 2.05 -11.90 5.66
CA ILE A 73 2.46 -11.75 4.26
C ILE A 73 3.97 -11.94 4.12
N PHE A 74 4.78 -11.29 4.97
CA PHE A 74 6.23 -11.45 4.97
C PHE A 74 6.62 -12.91 5.22
N PHE A 75 6.04 -13.56 6.22
CA PHE A 75 6.32 -14.96 6.53
C PHE A 75 6.00 -15.91 5.37
N VAL A 76 4.80 -15.80 4.76
CA VAL A 76 4.41 -16.66 3.63
C VAL A 76 5.30 -16.40 2.42
N THR A 77 5.64 -15.14 2.15
CA THR A 77 6.53 -14.76 1.04
C THR A 77 7.94 -15.29 1.27
N ASP A 78 8.47 -15.13 2.48
CA ASP A 78 9.81 -15.60 2.83
C ASP A 78 9.91 -17.14 2.78
N LEU A 79 8.88 -17.83 3.27
CA LEU A 79 8.77 -19.29 3.15
C LEU A 79 8.74 -19.73 1.68
N PHE A 80 7.98 -19.05 0.83
CA PHE A 80 7.96 -19.33 -0.60
C PHE A 80 9.35 -19.14 -1.23
N LEU A 81 10.05 -18.06 -0.89
CA LEU A 81 11.42 -17.81 -1.37
C LEU A 81 12.40 -18.89 -0.91
N ILE A 82 12.29 -19.35 0.34
CA ILE A 82 13.13 -20.43 0.88
C ILE A 82 12.86 -21.75 0.16
N VAL A 83 11.58 -22.13 -0.03
CA VAL A 83 11.20 -23.38 -0.72
C VAL A 83 11.61 -23.36 -2.19
N THR A 84 11.69 -22.18 -2.81
CA THR A 84 12.18 -21.99 -4.18
C THR A 84 13.68 -21.70 -4.27
N GLU A 85 14.42 -21.94 -3.17
CA GLU A 85 15.88 -21.78 -3.08
C GLU A 85 16.39 -20.35 -3.34
N GLN A 86 15.52 -19.35 -3.26
CA GLN A 86 15.85 -17.93 -3.40
C GLN A 86 16.39 -17.32 -2.09
N PHE A 87 17.35 -18.00 -1.46
CA PHE A 87 17.82 -17.68 -0.10
C PHE A 87 18.36 -16.26 0.05
N ARG A 88 18.97 -15.70 -1.01
CA ARG A 88 19.49 -14.33 -0.98
C ARG A 88 18.37 -13.30 -0.87
N VAL A 89 17.29 -13.48 -1.63
CA VAL A 89 16.13 -12.57 -1.61
C VAL A 89 15.39 -12.72 -0.28
N ALA A 90 15.23 -13.95 0.21
CA ALA A 90 14.67 -14.23 1.52
C ALA A 90 15.44 -13.51 2.65
N ALA A 91 16.77 -13.60 2.66
CA ALA A 91 17.60 -12.93 3.66
C ALA A 91 17.41 -11.40 3.66
N TYR A 92 17.30 -10.76 2.49
CA TYR A 92 17.02 -9.33 2.41
C TYR A 92 15.59 -8.99 2.84
N LEU A 93 14.61 -9.78 2.43
CA LEU A 93 13.21 -9.60 2.86
C LEU A 93 13.10 -9.70 4.38
N GLY A 94 13.63 -10.76 4.97
CA GLY A 94 13.67 -10.97 6.41
C GLY A 94 14.37 -9.83 7.15
N LEU A 95 15.53 -9.37 6.66
CA LEU A 95 16.23 -8.23 7.26
C LEU A 95 15.39 -6.95 7.24
N VAL A 96 14.77 -6.62 6.10
CA VAL A 96 13.92 -5.43 5.97
C VAL A 96 12.66 -5.56 6.82
N ALA A 97 12.08 -6.76 6.89
CA ALA A 97 10.90 -7.04 7.69
C ALA A 97 11.15 -6.87 9.20
N LEU A 98 12.38 -6.99 9.68
CA LEU A 98 12.71 -6.73 11.10
C LEU A 98 12.71 -5.23 11.46
N LEU A 99 12.99 -4.35 10.49
CA LEU A 99 13.17 -2.91 10.76
C LEU A 99 11.97 -2.25 11.44
N PRO A 100 10.70 -2.53 11.07
CA PRO A 100 9.57 -1.90 11.73
C PRO A 100 9.35 -2.38 13.16
N VAL A 101 9.62 -3.66 13.48
CA VAL A 101 9.48 -4.18 14.86
C VAL A 101 10.59 -3.67 15.78
N LEU A 102 11.76 -3.34 15.24
CA LEU A 102 12.83 -2.67 15.99
C LEU A 102 12.59 -1.17 16.18
N SER A 103 11.57 -0.60 15.53
CA SER A 103 11.20 0.79 15.71
C SER A 103 10.55 1.02 17.07
N THR A 104 10.70 2.23 17.60
CA THR A 104 9.86 2.70 18.70
C THR A 104 8.41 2.82 18.23
N HIS A 105 7.45 2.57 19.13
CA HIS A 105 6.05 2.87 18.88
C HIS A 105 5.90 4.32 18.41
N ARG A 106 5.24 4.48 17.27
CA ARG A 106 5.07 5.77 16.60
C ARG A 106 6.36 6.43 16.14
N GLY A 107 7.32 5.62 15.75
CA GLY A 107 8.59 6.07 15.20
C GLY A 107 8.46 6.55 13.75
N TRP A 108 9.43 6.15 12.94
CA TRP A 108 9.53 6.60 11.55
C TRP A 108 8.33 6.16 10.69
N THR A 109 7.63 5.08 11.06
CA THR A 109 6.46 4.55 10.34
C THR A 109 5.24 5.49 10.37
N HIS A 110 5.15 6.49 11.24
CA HIS A 110 4.08 7.50 11.19
C HIS A 110 4.55 8.87 10.67
N THR A 111 5.63 8.89 9.88
CA THR A 111 6.11 10.13 9.24
C THR A 111 5.57 10.29 7.82
N TRP A 112 5.46 11.55 7.38
CA TRP A 112 5.16 11.88 5.98
C TRP A 112 6.19 11.33 4.99
N TRP A 113 7.43 11.13 5.44
CA TRP A 113 8.47 10.54 4.60
C TRP A 113 8.24 9.04 4.39
N ALA A 114 7.90 8.29 5.44
CA ALA A 114 7.55 6.88 5.30
C ALA A 114 6.32 6.69 4.41
N MET A 115 5.33 7.60 4.51
CA MET A 115 4.16 7.63 3.63
C MET A 115 4.52 7.70 2.14
N LEU A 116 5.58 8.41 1.77
CA LEU A 116 6.02 8.54 0.37
C LEU A 116 7.02 7.44 -0.03
N LEU A 117 7.95 7.09 0.86
CA LEU A 117 9.05 6.17 0.54
C LEU A 117 8.63 4.70 0.58
N ILE A 118 7.76 4.30 1.50
CA ILE A 118 7.37 2.90 1.63
C ILE A 118 6.54 2.40 0.44
N PRO A 119 5.59 3.19 -0.10
CA PRO A 119 4.89 2.80 -1.32
C PRO A 119 5.72 2.97 -2.61
N SER A 120 6.87 3.67 -2.57
CA SER A 120 7.61 4.05 -3.78
C SER A 120 8.02 2.89 -4.70
N PRO A 121 8.24 1.64 -4.23
CA PRO A 121 8.48 0.52 -5.14
C PRO A 121 7.35 0.31 -6.17
N LEU A 122 6.10 0.65 -5.83
CA LEU A 122 4.95 0.58 -6.75
C LEU A 122 5.10 1.54 -7.94
N LEU A 123 5.88 2.61 -7.79
CA LEU A 123 6.18 3.58 -8.86
C LEU A 123 7.50 3.26 -9.55
N ILE A 124 8.55 2.98 -8.77
CA ILE A 124 9.93 2.84 -9.26
C ILE A 124 10.10 1.56 -10.09
N LEU A 125 9.56 0.42 -9.64
CA LEU A 125 9.78 -0.85 -10.34
C LEU A 125 9.14 -0.85 -11.74
N PRO A 126 7.88 -0.42 -11.94
CA PRO A 126 7.33 -0.33 -13.29
C PRO A 126 8.05 0.71 -14.17
N TYR A 127 8.51 1.81 -13.59
CA TYR A 127 9.28 2.82 -14.34
C TYR A 127 10.56 2.24 -14.94
N LEU A 128 11.27 1.39 -14.19
CA LEU A 128 12.53 0.78 -14.63
C LEU A 128 12.34 -0.45 -15.53
N HIS A 129 11.29 -1.24 -15.30
CA HIS A 129 11.12 -2.54 -15.95
C HIS A 129 10.06 -2.56 -17.05
N VAL A 130 9.24 -1.51 -17.17
CA VAL A 130 8.18 -1.38 -18.19
C VAL A 130 8.33 -0.03 -18.91
N PRO A 131 9.42 0.18 -19.67
CA PRO A 131 9.75 1.48 -20.25
C PRO A 131 8.71 1.99 -21.27
N GLU A 132 7.92 1.09 -21.87
CA GLU A 132 6.81 1.45 -22.78
C GLU A 132 5.63 2.10 -22.06
N ARG A 133 5.50 1.87 -20.74
CA ARG A 133 4.44 2.42 -19.89
C ARG A 133 5.00 2.81 -18.52
N PRO A 134 5.94 3.76 -18.46
CA PRO A 134 6.74 4.00 -17.27
C PRO A 134 5.91 4.53 -16.07
N LEU A 135 4.74 5.10 -16.34
CA LEU A 135 3.82 5.63 -15.33
C LEU A 135 2.68 4.67 -14.95
N VAL A 136 2.71 3.41 -15.42
CA VAL A 136 1.65 2.43 -15.10
C VAL A 136 1.52 2.16 -13.60
N GLY A 137 2.59 2.37 -12.83
CA GLY A 137 2.62 2.26 -11.38
C GLY A 137 1.97 3.42 -10.61
N LEU A 138 1.79 4.58 -11.26
CA LEU A 138 1.38 5.81 -10.60
C LEU A 138 0.00 5.70 -9.90
N PRO A 139 -1.03 5.08 -10.50
CA PRO A 139 -2.32 4.93 -9.83
C PRO A 139 -2.24 4.10 -8.55
N PHE A 140 -1.45 3.01 -8.57
CA PHE A 140 -1.24 2.12 -7.42
C PHE A 140 -0.45 2.80 -6.31
N TYR A 141 0.62 3.53 -6.67
CA TYR A 141 1.38 4.35 -5.74
C TYR A 141 0.50 5.40 -5.06
N GLY A 142 -0.30 6.14 -5.83
CA GLY A 142 -1.19 7.17 -5.27
C GLY A 142 -2.27 6.58 -4.35
N ALA A 143 -2.81 5.41 -4.65
CA ALA A 143 -3.76 4.72 -3.78
C ALA A 143 -3.12 4.31 -2.44
N ALA A 144 -1.91 3.76 -2.49
CA ALA A 144 -1.14 3.42 -1.30
C ALA A 144 -0.81 4.66 -0.44
N VAL A 145 -0.37 5.75 -1.08
CA VAL A 145 -0.11 7.03 -0.40
C VAL A 145 -1.40 7.59 0.22
N ALA A 146 -2.54 7.55 -0.47
CA ALA A 146 -3.82 8.01 0.06
C ALA A 146 -4.25 7.22 1.30
N GLY A 147 -4.11 5.90 1.26
CA GLY A 147 -4.33 5.01 2.40
C GLY A 147 -3.44 5.36 3.59
N TYR A 148 -2.14 5.47 3.35
CA TYR A 148 -1.16 5.81 4.39
C TYR A 148 -1.40 7.21 4.97
N MET A 149 -1.68 8.20 4.12
CA MET A 149 -2.04 9.55 4.55
C MET A 149 -3.25 9.52 5.49
N SER A 150 -4.27 8.71 5.15
CA SER A 150 -5.45 8.57 6.01
C SER A 150 -5.07 8.10 7.41
N HIS A 151 -4.10 7.18 7.54
CA HIS A 151 -3.63 6.72 8.84
C HIS A 151 -3.06 7.87 9.67
N ILE A 152 -2.13 8.64 9.09
CA ILE A 152 -1.48 9.78 9.77
C ILE A 152 -2.52 10.85 10.17
N VAL A 153 -3.53 11.08 9.32
CA VAL A 153 -4.63 12.01 9.62
C VAL A 153 -5.49 11.47 10.77
N MET A 154 -5.93 10.22 10.69
CA MET A 154 -6.75 9.58 11.72
C MET A 154 -6.06 9.61 13.09
N ASP A 155 -4.75 9.39 13.13
CA ASP A 155 -3.94 9.46 14.35
C ASP A 155 -3.96 10.82 15.05
N ARG A 156 -4.20 11.90 14.31
CA ARG A 156 -4.22 13.28 14.84
C ARG A 156 -5.61 13.71 15.30
N ILE A 157 -6.66 13.12 14.75
CA ILE A 157 -8.06 13.53 15.00
C ILE A 157 -8.81 12.59 15.95
N SER A 158 -8.20 11.48 16.39
CA SER A 158 -8.88 10.44 17.17
C SER A 158 -8.14 9.94 18.39
#